data_AF-A0A2N9MHR3-F1
#
_entry.id   AF-A0A2N9MHR3-F1
#
_cell.length_a   1.000
_cell.length_b   1.000
_cell.length_c   1.000
_cell.angle_alpha   90.00
_cell.angle_beta   90.00
_cell.angle_gamma   90.00
#
_symmetry.space_group_name_H-M   'P 1'
#
loop_
_entity.id
_entity.type
_entity.pdbx_description
1 polymer ?
#
loop_
_entity_poly.entity_id
_entity_poly.type
_entity_poly.pdbx_seq_one_letter_code
_entity_poly.pdbx_strand_id
1 'polypeptide(L)'
;MNPATLRTLIEVAAAKCDAAQARYASMLRLVEKARTHLAMLQQYAKEYRERARCQAGDSRDPSAERNQVVFLDRLQLAIDAQERELGVREKAAAAAAGEVALCLRKRKSLETLASRRIEREQRAEARRDQKNTDEFAQRSQDRAAAAGIGQGTATAGSET
;
A
#
# COMPACT_ATOMS: atom_id res chain seq x y z
N MET A 1 -1.02 -1.77 25.97
CA MET A 1 -0.34 -2.45 24.85
C MET A 1 1.14 -2.07 24.87
N ASN A 2 2.05 -3.04 24.84
CA ASN A 2 3.50 -2.82 24.91
C ASN A 2 4.03 -2.33 23.54
N PRO A 3 5.00 -1.39 23.45
CA PRO A 3 5.62 -0.92 22.21
C PRO A 3 6.08 -2.04 21.26
N ALA A 4 6.64 -3.13 21.82
CA ALA A 4 7.05 -4.28 21.02
C ALA A 4 5.86 -4.89 20.27
N THR A 5 4.70 -5.01 20.92
CA THR A 5 3.47 -5.53 20.31
C THR A 5 2.97 -4.65 19.18
N LEU A 6 3.04 -3.32 19.32
CA LEU A 6 2.58 -2.40 18.27
C LEU A 6 3.51 -2.45 17.04
N ARG A 7 4.82 -2.53 17.25
CA ARG A 7 5.80 -2.73 16.17
C ARG A 7 5.51 -4.02 15.40
N THR A 8 5.34 -5.13 16.10
CA THR A 8 5.02 -6.43 15.47
C THR A 8 3.70 -6.36 14.68
N LEU A 9 2.69 -5.66 15.18
CA LEU A 9 1.44 -5.49 14.43
C LEU A 9 1.61 -4.67 13.15
N ILE A 10 2.48 -3.65 13.15
CA ILE A 10 2.79 -2.87 11.96
C ILE A 10 3.53 -3.74 10.94
N GLU A 11 4.51 -4.53 11.38
CA GLU A 11 5.26 -5.45 10.52
C GLU A 11 4.34 -6.49 9.88
N VAL A 12 3.46 -7.12 10.68
CA VAL A 12 2.46 -8.07 10.18
C VAL A 12 1.48 -7.39 9.21
N ALA A 13 1.06 -6.15 9.50
CA ALA A 13 0.18 -5.40 8.60
C ALA A 13 0.88 -5.04 7.28
N ALA A 14 2.16 -4.65 7.33
CA ALA A 14 2.98 -4.38 6.14
C ALA A 14 3.12 -5.61 5.26
N ALA A 15 3.52 -6.75 5.84
CA ALA A 15 3.64 -8.02 5.11
C ALA A 15 2.32 -8.44 4.44
N LYS A 16 1.17 -8.24 5.12
CA LYS A 16 -0.15 -8.49 4.53
C LYS A 16 -0.46 -7.56 3.36
N CYS A 17 -0.06 -6.30 3.43
CA CYS A 17 -0.29 -5.35 2.35
C CYS A 17 0.58 -5.68 1.14
N ASP A 18 1.84 -6.03 1.37
CA ASP A 18 2.76 -6.42 0.29
C ASP A 18 2.24 -7.67 -0.43
N ALA A 19 1.76 -8.67 0.32
CA ALA A 19 1.13 -9.86 -0.26
C ALA A 19 -0.14 -9.53 -1.05
N ALA A 20 -1.00 -8.63 -0.55
CA ALA A 20 -2.20 -8.18 -1.26
C ALA A 20 -1.86 -7.41 -2.54
N GLN A 21 -0.83 -6.56 -2.52
CA GLN A 21 -0.34 -5.84 -3.69
C GLN A 21 0.26 -6.78 -4.73
N ALA A 22 1.04 -7.78 -4.32
CA ALA A 22 1.57 -8.80 -5.22
C ALA A 22 0.46 -9.60 -5.90
N ARG A 23 -0.57 -10.00 -5.14
CA ARG A 23 -1.78 -10.64 -5.69
C ARG A 23 -2.49 -9.75 -6.70
N TYR A 24 -2.72 -8.48 -6.37
CA TYR A 24 -3.36 -7.53 -7.27
C TYR A 24 -2.57 -7.35 -8.57
N ALA A 25 -1.24 -7.20 -8.49
CA ALA A 25 -0.37 -7.12 -9.66
C ALA A 25 -0.45 -8.38 -10.53
N SER A 26 -0.51 -9.58 -9.92
CA SER A 26 -0.73 -10.83 -10.66
C SER A 26 -2.08 -10.84 -11.39
N MET A 27 -3.15 -10.40 -10.74
CA MET A 27 -4.48 -10.30 -11.36
C MET A 27 -4.50 -9.33 -12.54
N LEU A 28 -3.83 -8.18 -12.43
CA LEU A 28 -3.70 -7.23 -13.53
C LEU A 28 -3.00 -7.85 -14.75
N ARG A 29 -1.95 -8.66 -14.55
CA ARG A 29 -1.29 -9.38 -15.63
C ARG A 29 -2.22 -10.38 -16.31
N LEU A 30 -3.08 -11.06 -15.54
CA LEU A 30 -4.07 -11.99 -16.08
C LEU A 30 -5.16 -11.27 -16.88
N VAL A 31 -5.62 -10.11 -16.40
CA VAL A 31 -6.54 -9.24 -17.14
C VAL A 31 -5.91 -8.81 -18.45
N GLU A 32 -4.67 -8.31 -18.42
CA GLU A 32 -3.98 -7.85 -19.62
C GLU A 32 -3.81 -8.98 -20.65
N LYS A 33 -3.36 -10.16 -20.20
CA LYS A 33 -3.27 -11.35 -21.06
C LYS A 33 -4.63 -11.71 -21.69
N ALA A 34 -5.70 -11.61 -20.91
CA ALA A 34 -7.05 -11.89 -21.40
C ALA A 34 -7.52 -10.88 -22.45
N ARG A 35 -7.20 -9.58 -22.25
CA ARG A 35 -7.47 -8.51 -23.22
C ARG A 35 -6.67 -8.69 -24.50
N THR A 36 -5.38 -9.00 -24.40
CA THR A 36 -4.55 -9.27 -25.58
C THR A 36 -5.12 -10.45 -26.39
N HIS A 37 -5.51 -11.53 -25.73
CA HIS A 37 -6.11 -12.68 -26.42
C HIS A 37 -7.44 -12.34 -27.10
N LEU A 38 -8.30 -11.57 -26.42
CA LEU A 38 -9.56 -11.10 -27.00
C LEU A 38 -9.30 -10.24 -28.25
N ALA A 39 -8.37 -9.29 -28.16
CA ALA A 39 -8.01 -8.42 -29.28
C ALA A 39 -7.47 -9.24 -30.48
N MET A 40 -6.65 -10.26 -30.23
CA MET A 40 -6.17 -11.16 -31.29
C MET A 40 -7.33 -11.90 -31.98
N LEU A 41 -8.29 -12.44 -31.22
CA LEU A 41 -9.45 -13.14 -31.79
C LEU A 41 -10.33 -12.21 -32.62
N GLN A 42 -10.58 -10.99 -32.12
CA GLN A 42 -11.38 -9.97 -32.82
C GLN A 42 -10.69 -9.52 -34.11
N GLN A 43 -9.38 -9.28 -34.07
CA GLN A 43 -8.60 -8.90 -35.24
C GLN A 43 -8.58 -10.03 -36.28
N TYR A 44 -8.34 -11.27 -35.85
CA TYR A 44 -8.38 -12.43 -36.72
C TYR A 44 -9.77 -12.61 -37.37
N ALA A 45 -10.85 -12.41 -36.61
CA ALA A 45 -12.21 -12.48 -37.14
C ALA A 45 -12.47 -11.41 -38.22
N LYS A 46 -11.96 -10.19 -38.01
CA LYS A 46 -12.06 -9.11 -39.00
C LYS A 46 -11.31 -9.47 -40.29
N GLU A 47 -10.03 -9.85 -40.18
CA GLU A 47 -9.21 -10.24 -41.34
C GLU A 47 -9.77 -11.44 -42.10
N TYR A 48 -10.36 -12.40 -41.38
CA TYR A 48 -11.00 -13.55 -41.99
C TYR A 48 -12.24 -13.14 -42.80
N ARG A 49 -13.10 -12.28 -42.26
CA ARG A 49 -14.29 -11.75 -42.97
C ARG A 49 -13.91 -10.92 -44.19
N GLU A 50 -12.84 -10.12 -44.11
CA GLU A 50 -12.33 -9.35 -45.24
C GLU A 50 -11.83 -10.25 -46.37
N ARG A 51 -10.99 -11.25 -46.06
CA ARG A 51 -10.52 -12.24 -47.05
C ARG A 51 -11.67 -13.00 -47.69
N ALA A 52 -12.64 -13.41 -46.89
CA ALA A 52 -13.85 -14.07 -47.36
C ALA A 52 -14.63 -13.22 -48.39
N ARG A 53 -14.78 -11.92 -48.12
CA ARG A 53 -15.46 -10.97 -49.02
C ARG A 53 -14.70 -10.78 -50.33
N CYS A 54 -13.38 -10.68 -50.30
CA CYS A 54 -12.56 -10.52 -51.51
C CYS A 54 -12.57 -11.77 -52.41
N GLN A 55 -12.83 -12.96 -51.85
CA GLN A 55 -12.88 -14.23 -52.58
C GLN A 55 -14.27 -14.58 -53.14
N ALA A 56 -15.29 -13.76 -52.90
CA ALA A 56 -16.66 -14.01 -53.37
C ALA A 56 -16.87 -13.72 -54.87
N GLY A 57 -15.80 -13.46 -55.63
CA GLY A 57 -15.84 -12.95 -57.01
C GLY A 57 -15.73 -13.96 -58.14
N ASP A 58 -15.61 -15.27 -57.85
CA ASP A 58 -15.64 -16.32 -58.88
C ASP A 58 -16.36 -17.55 -58.32
N SER A 59 -17.03 -18.29 -59.20
CA SER A 59 -17.81 -19.51 -58.96
C SER A 59 -17.28 -20.35 -57.78
N ARG A 60 -17.85 -20.14 -56.59
CA ARG A 60 -17.41 -20.79 -55.36
C ARG A 60 -18.25 -22.05 -55.12
N ASP A 61 -17.58 -23.12 -54.70
CA ASP A 61 -18.26 -24.35 -54.25
C ASP A 61 -19.18 -24.01 -53.05
N PRO A 62 -20.49 -24.32 -53.11
CA PRO A 62 -21.43 -24.14 -52.00
C PRO A 62 -20.97 -24.77 -50.68
N SER A 63 -20.17 -25.84 -50.74
CA SER A 63 -19.59 -26.49 -49.56
C SER A 63 -18.57 -25.60 -48.85
N ALA A 64 -17.78 -24.82 -49.62
CA ALA A 64 -16.79 -23.90 -49.08
C ALA A 64 -17.45 -22.72 -48.35
N GLU A 65 -18.57 -22.20 -48.89
CA GLU A 65 -19.34 -21.14 -48.23
C GLU A 65 -19.93 -21.61 -46.90
N ARG A 66 -20.50 -22.82 -46.88
CA ARG A 66 -21.05 -23.40 -45.65
C ARG A 66 -19.98 -23.59 -44.57
N ASN A 67 -18.80 -24.07 -44.95
CA ASN A 67 -17.68 -24.23 -44.02
C ASN A 67 -17.21 -22.88 -43.44
N GLN A 68 -17.23 -21.83 -44.25
CA GLN A 68 -16.85 -20.48 -43.84
C GLN A 68 -17.79 -19.92 -42.76
N VAL A 69 -19.11 -20.09 -42.94
CA VAL A 69 -20.12 -19.68 -41.95
C VAL A 69 -19.93 -20.44 -40.64
N VAL A 70 -19.79 -21.77 -40.70
CA VAL A 70 -19.58 -22.60 -39.51
C VAL A 70 -18.32 -22.20 -38.74
N PHE A 71 -17.23 -21.85 -39.43
CA PHE A 71 -16.01 -21.38 -38.79
C PHE A 71 -16.20 -20.02 -38.11
N LEU A 72 -16.90 -19.09 -38.75
CA LEU A 72 -17.22 -17.78 -38.17
C LEU A 72 -18.08 -17.91 -36.90
N ASP A 73 -19.04 -18.82 -36.89
CA ASP A 73 -19.87 -19.07 -35.70
C ASP A 73 -19.03 -19.60 -34.55
N ARG A 74 -18.11 -20.55 -34.81
CA ARG A 74 -17.18 -21.06 -33.80
C ARG A 74 -16.24 -19.98 -33.27
N LEU A 75 -15.76 -19.10 -34.15
CA LEU A 75 -14.89 -17.99 -33.77
C LEU A 75 -15.64 -16.98 -32.91
N GLN A 76 -16.91 -16.70 -33.23
CA GLN A 76 -17.75 -15.83 -32.41
C GLN A 76 -17.99 -16.42 -31.02
N LEU A 77 -18.31 -17.72 -30.93
CA LEU A 77 -18.44 -18.41 -29.64
C LEU A 77 -17.15 -18.33 -28.79
N ALA A 78 -15.98 -18.40 -29.43
CA ALA A 78 -14.69 -18.25 -28.76
C ALA A 78 -14.46 -16.82 -28.24
N ILE A 79 -14.85 -15.81 -29.03
CA ILE A 79 -14.81 -14.40 -28.62
C ILE A 79 -15.73 -14.19 -27.40
N ASP A 80 -16.99 -14.64 -27.46
CA ASP A 80 -17.95 -14.47 -26.37
C ASP A 80 -17.50 -15.20 -25.08
N ALA A 81 -16.83 -16.35 -25.22
CA ALA A 81 -16.21 -17.03 -24.09
C ALA A 81 -15.04 -16.22 -23.50
N GLN A 82 -14.19 -15.65 -24.34
CA GLN A 82 -13.05 -14.84 -23.92
C GLN A 82 -13.49 -13.51 -23.27
N GLU A 83 -14.57 -12.89 -23.73
CA GLU A 83 -15.17 -11.69 -23.13
C GLU A 83 -15.71 -11.98 -21.73
N ARG A 84 -16.42 -13.10 -21.55
CA ARG A 84 -16.90 -13.52 -20.23
C ARG A 84 -15.74 -13.76 -19.28
N GLU A 85 -14.70 -14.44 -19.74
CA GLU A 85 -13.51 -14.70 -18.92
C GLU A 85 -12.77 -13.40 -18.56
N LEU A 86 -12.67 -12.44 -19.49
CA LEU A 86 -12.13 -11.11 -19.20
C LEU A 86 -12.95 -10.43 -18.09
N GLY A 87 -14.27 -10.44 -18.18
CA GLY A 87 -15.15 -9.86 -17.16
C GLY A 87 -14.98 -10.51 -15.79
N VAL A 88 -14.78 -11.83 -15.72
CA VAL A 88 -14.47 -12.54 -14.46
C VAL A 88 -13.15 -12.06 -13.86
N ARG A 89 -12.11 -11.94 -14.69
CA ARG A 89 -10.77 -11.49 -14.25
C ARG A 89 -10.78 -10.02 -13.80
N GLU A 90 -11.51 -9.16 -14.50
CA GLU A 90 -11.65 -7.75 -14.13
C GLU A 90 -12.36 -7.59 -12.79
N LYS A 91 -13.43 -8.37 -12.54
CA LYS A 91 -14.11 -8.41 -11.24
C LYS A 91 -13.16 -8.89 -10.13
N ALA A 92 -12.38 -9.93 -10.38
CA ALA A 92 -11.39 -10.42 -9.42
C ALA A 92 -10.30 -9.38 -9.11
N ALA A 93 -9.80 -8.68 -10.14
CA ALA A 93 -8.84 -7.60 -9.98
C ALA A 93 -9.43 -6.42 -9.18
N ALA A 94 -10.69 -6.05 -9.42
CA ALA A 94 -11.37 -5.01 -8.66
C ALA A 94 -11.55 -5.38 -7.18
N ALA A 95 -11.90 -6.64 -6.88
CA ALA A 95 -11.97 -7.14 -5.50
C ALA A 95 -10.59 -7.08 -4.82
N ALA A 96 -9.53 -7.52 -5.49
CA ALA A 96 -8.16 -7.43 -4.99
C ALA A 96 -7.70 -5.98 -4.76
N ALA A 97 -8.10 -5.03 -5.61
CA ALA A 97 -7.84 -3.61 -5.40
C ALA A 97 -8.51 -3.10 -4.11
N GLY A 98 -9.75 -3.55 -3.83
CA GLY A 98 -10.45 -3.25 -2.58
C GLY A 98 -9.71 -3.80 -1.35
N GLU A 99 -9.19 -5.02 -1.41
CA GLU A 99 -8.37 -5.60 -0.33
C GLU A 99 -7.09 -4.79 -0.08
N VAL A 100 -6.40 -4.36 -1.14
CA VAL A 100 -5.22 -3.50 -1.05
C VAL A 100 -5.58 -2.19 -0.34
N ALA A 101 -6.68 -1.54 -0.73
CA ALA A 101 -7.12 -0.29 -0.10
C ALA A 101 -7.42 -0.46 1.40
N LEU A 102 -8.10 -1.56 1.77
CA LEU A 102 -8.39 -1.87 3.18
C LEU A 102 -7.11 -2.13 3.98
N CYS A 103 -6.15 -2.86 3.40
CA CYS A 103 -4.88 -3.13 4.08
C CYS A 103 -4.09 -1.84 4.31
N LEU A 104 -3.97 -0.99 3.27
CA LEU A 104 -3.26 0.29 3.37
C LEU A 104 -3.90 1.21 4.40
N ARG A 105 -5.23 1.27 4.46
CA ARG A 105 -5.96 2.03 5.50
C ARG A 105 -5.62 1.53 6.90
N LYS A 106 -5.60 0.21 7.11
CA LYS A 106 -5.26 -0.40 8.40
C LYS A 106 -3.81 -0.13 8.78
N ARG A 107 -2.87 -0.27 7.84
CA ARG A 107 -1.44 0.03 8.06
C ARG A 107 -1.24 1.47 8.49
N LYS A 108 -1.82 2.43 7.74
CA LYS A 108 -1.74 3.86 8.06
C LYS A 108 -2.31 4.19 9.45
N SER A 109 -3.40 3.52 9.85
CA SER A 109 -3.96 3.69 11.20
C SER A 109 -3.01 3.23 12.30
N LEU A 110 -2.31 2.11 12.11
CA LEU A 110 -1.33 1.59 13.06
C LEU A 110 -0.08 2.47 13.12
N GLU A 111 0.42 2.91 11.97
CA GLU A 111 1.53 3.88 11.86
C GLU A 111 1.21 5.17 12.62
N THR A 112 0.01 5.74 12.39
CA THR A 112 -0.44 6.96 13.09
C THR A 112 -0.50 6.76 14.61
N LEU A 113 -0.98 5.60 15.07
CA LEU A 113 -1.01 5.27 16.50
C LEU A 113 0.41 5.17 17.09
N ALA A 114 1.35 4.57 16.34
CA ALA A 114 2.74 4.49 16.76
C ALA A 114 3.41 5.87 16.85
N SER A 115 3.24 6.72 15.84
CA SER A 115 3.76 8.10 15.86
C SER A 115 3.24 8.89 17.06
N ARG A 116 1.93 8.86 17.33
CA ARG A 116 1.34 9.52 18.49
C ARG A 116 1.90 9.02 19.82
N ARG A 117 2.28 7.74 19.89
CA ARG A 117 2.85 7.15 21.09
C ARG A 117 4.29 7.63 21.31
N ILE A 118 5.10 7.64 20.25
CA ILE A 118 6.47 8.18 20.25
C ILE A 118 6.45 9.65 20.71
N GLU A 119 5.55 10.47 20.15
CA GLU A 119 5.41 11.87 20.56
C GLU A 119 5.04 12.03 22.04
N ARG A 120 4.17 11.17 22.57
CA ARG A 120 3.79 11.18 23.99
C ARG A 120 4.95 10.78 24.91
N GLU A 121 5.73 9.78 24.51
CA GLU A 121 6.90 9.32 25.24
C GLU A 121 7.98 10.41 25.26
N GLN A 122 8.31 11.00 24.11
CA GLN A 122 9.25 12.12 24.01
C GLN A 122 8.83 13.32 24.88
N ARG A 123 7.54 13.67 24.87
CA ARG A 123 7.03 14.74 25.74
C ARG A 123 7.12 14.40 27.22
N ALA A 124 6.95 13.12 27.59
CA ALA A 124 7.06 12.68 28.97
C ALA A 124 8.53 12.70 29.44
N GLU A 125 9.44 12.28 28.59
CA GLU A 125 10.89 12.32 28.82
C GLU A 125 11.40 13.75 28.95
N ALA A 126 11.07 14.64 28.00
CA ALA A 126 11.43 16.05 28.08
C ALA A 126 10.93 16.73 29.36
N ARG A 127 9.73 16.39 29.85
CA ARG A 127 9.22 16.89 31.14
C ARG A 127 10.01 16.37 32.34
N ARG A 128 10.48 15.12 32.29
CA ARG A 128 11.32 14.53 33.35
C ARG A 128 12.70 15.16 33.36
N ASP A 129 13.30 15.35 32.18
CA ASP A 129 14.61 15.97 32.03
C ASP A 129 14.58 17.42 32.53
N GLN A 130 13.57 18.20 32.14
CA GLN A 130 13.38 19.56 32.64
C GLN A 130 13.29 19.59 34.17
N LYS A 131 12.47 18.71 34.76
CA LYS A 131 12.33 18.62 36.23
C LYS A 131 13.67 18.30 36.91
N ASN A 132 14.45 17.36 36.36
CA ASN A 132 15.75 17.00 36.90
C ASN A 132 16.77 18.15 36.80
N THR A 133 16.76 18.88 35.68
CA THR A 133 17.60 20.07 35.49
C THR A 133 17.23 21.18 36.47
N ASP A 134 15.93 21.45 36.65
CA ASP A 134 15.44 22.46 37.59
C ASP A 134 15.82 22.10 39.03
N GLU A 135 15.65 20.84 39.44
CA GLU A 135 16.06 20.36 40.77
C GLU A 135 17.57 20.48 41.00
N PHE A 136 18.39 20.18 39.99
CA PHE A 136 19.85 20.34 40.07
C PHE A 136 20.25 21.81 40.16
N ALA A 137 19.64 22.67 39.36
CA ALA A 137 19.88 24.11 39.38
C ALA A 137 19.52 24.70 40.76
N GLN A 138 18.36 24.35 41.30
CA GLN A 138 17.91 24.82 42.60
C GLN A 138 18.84 24.35 43.73
N ARG A 139 19.24 23.06 43.74
CA ARG A 139 20.24 22.54 44.70
C ARG A 139 21.60 23.23 44.58
N SER A 140 22.02 23.58 43.37
CA SER A 140 23.29 24.30 43.16
C SER A 140 23.23 25.73 43.68
N GLN A 141 22.09 26.41 43.51
CA GLN A 141 21.83 27.74 44.05
C GLN A 141 21.76 27.73 45.58
N ASP A 142 21.05 26.77 46.16
CA ASP A 142 20.97 26.60 47.63
C ASP A 142 22.36 26.35 48.23
N ARG A 143 23.19 25.52 47.56
CA ARG A 143 24.57 25.25 48.00
C ARG A 143 25.47 26.49 47.87
N ALA A 144 25.33 27.26 46.80
CA ALA A 144 26.06 28.51 46.61
C ALA A 144 25.65 29.56 47.66
N ALA A 145 24.35 29.68 47.96
CA ALA A 145 23.83 30.55 49.01
C ALA A 145 24.37 30.13 50.40
N ALA A 146 24.37 28.84 50.71
CA ALA A 146 24.94 28.33 51.96
C ALA A 146 26.45 28.58 52.08
N ALA A 147 27.21 28.49 50.98
CA ALA A 147 28.64 28.79 50.96
C ALA A 147 28.94 30.30 51.11
N GLY A 148 28.08 31.17 50.57
CA GLY A 148 28.21 32.63 50.69
C GLY A 148 27.91 33.17 52.09
N ILE A 149 27.04 32.50 52.86
CA ILE A 149 26.72 32.88 54.24
C ILE A 149 27.90 32.55 55.20
N GLY A 150 28.80 31.65 54.82
CA GLY A 150 29.98 31.27 55.63
C GLY A 150 31.17 32.24 55.57
N GLN A 151 31.17 33.26 54.69
CA GLN A 151 32.28 34.23 54.58
C GLN A 151 32.01 35.58 55.25
N GLY A 152 30.85 35.77 55.91
CA GLY A 152 30.43 37.05 56.49
C GLY A 152 30.73 37.28 57.99
N THR A 153 31.33 36.33 58.71
CA THR A 153 31.58 36.45 60.15
C THR A 153 33.06 36.29 60.50
N ALA A 154 33.90 37.23 60.07
CA ALA A 154 35.27 37.36 60.58
C ALA A 154 35.76 38.83 60.50
N THR A 155 34.98 39.76 61.05
CA THR A 155 35.47 41.13 61.30
C THR A 155 34.73 41.74 62.49
N ALA A 156 35.26 41.58 63.70
CA ALA A 156 35.01 42.51 64.82
C ALA A 156 35.98 42.25 66.00
N GLY A 157 36.66 43.32 66.43
CA GLY A 157 37.63 43.41 67.55
C GLY A 157 39.00 43.84 67.03
N SER A 158 39.35 45.14 66.89
CA SER A 158 39.63 46.14 67.96
C SER A 158 40.33 45.48 69.17
N GLU A 159 41.50 45.93 69.63
CA GLU A 159 41.82 47.27 70.10
C GLU A 159 43.35 47.46 70.19
N THR A 160 43.75 48.74 70.05
CA THR A 160 44.89 49.47 70.67
C THR A 160 46.24 48.78 70.90
#